data_AF-A0AAD7PGF8-F1
#
_entry.id   AF-A0AAD7PGF8-F1
#
_cell.length_a   1.000
_cell.length_b   1.000
_cell.length_c   1.000
_cell.angle_alpha   90.00
_cell.angle_beta   90.00
_cell.angle_gamma   90.00
#
_symmetry.space_group_name_H-M   'P 1'
#
loop_
_entity.id
_entity.type
_entity.pdbx_description
1 polymer ?
#
loop_
_entity_poly.entity_id
_entity_poly.type
_entity_poly.pdbx_seq_one_letter_code
_entity_poly.pdbx_strand_id
1 'polypeptide(L)'
;MFIKEGSRKSLKDEMRRSMYYEIMLEQKWEQIFSCENDGGVGNAVVLDADVKKEVVVIDGWEAVDDRNDDVVDGVLWFRSYSNNGVETCVGLSSAIVERMKWEQERVGWLGGKEKQVRINRTEKFEGTNGWKKFGCYVLVERFVFKRLDGSLVLTYEFRHAHQIRGKWEEEVLLLE
;
A
#
# COMPACT_ATOMS: atom_id res chain seq x y z
N MET A 1 9.11 -9.39 22.38
CA MET A 1 9.61 -8.39 21.42
C MET A 1 8.64 -8.33 20.26
N PHE A 2 8.17 -7.13 19.88
CA PHE A 2 7.09 -7.00 18.90
C PHE A 2 7.55 -6.90 17.45
N ILE A 3 8.80 -6.51 17.21
CA ILE A 3 9.42 -6.41 15.89
C ILE A 3 10.72 -7.19 15.96
N LYS A 4 10.99 -8.07 14.99
CA LYS A 4 12.19 -8.89 14.89
C LYS A 4 12.89 -8.62 13.57
N GLU A 5 14.14 -8.18 13.58
CA GLU A 5 14.90 -7.89 12.35
C GLU A 5 15.87 -9.04 12.04
N GLY A 6 15.56 -9.87 11.04
CA GLY A 6 16.18 -11.18 10.76
C GLY A 6 17.63 -11.20 10.29
N SER A 7 18.39 -10.11 10.43
CA SER A 7 19.83 -10.11 10.17
C SER A 7 20.58 -10.67 11.38
N ARG A 8 21.52 -11.59 11.19
CA ARG A 8 22.40 -12.22 12.22
C ARG A 8 22.99 -11.22 13.23
N LYS A 9 22.20 -10.83 14.22
CA LYS A 9 22.57 -9.95 15.33
C LYS A 9 22.17 -10.66 16.60
N SER A 10 22.99 -10.58 17.63
CA SER A 10 22.61 -11.17 18.91
C SER A 10 21.40 -10.42 19.46
N LEU A 11 20.56 -11.09 20.26
CA LEU A 11 19.48 -10.41 21.01
C LEU A 11 20.00 -9.18 21.79
N LYS A 12 21.26 -9.24 22.24
CA LYS A 12 21.92 -8.13 22.94
C LYS A 12 22.17 -6.91 22.03
N ASP A 13 22.44 -7.11 20.75
CA ASP A 13 22.64 -6.02 19.79
C ASP A 13 21.30 -5.40 19.40
N GLU A 14 20.27 -6.22 19.22
CA GLU A 14 18.90 -5.76 18.95
C GLU A 14 18.33 -4.99 20.15
N MET A 15 18.51 -5.48 21.37
CA MET A 15 18.15 -4.77 22.60
C MET A 15 19.01 -3.52 22.87
N ARG A 16 20.17 -3.36 22.22
CA ARG A 16 20.97 -2.12 22.37
C ARG A 16 20.57 -1.05 21.36
N ARG A 17 20.14 -1.45 20.17
CA ARG A 17 19.85 -0.53 19.05
C ARG A 17 18.36 -0.28 18.81
N SER A 18 17.51 -1.22 19.17
CA SER A 18 16.12 -1.28 18.72
C SER A 18 15.16 -1.78 19.82
N MET A 19 15.27 -1.27 21.05
CA MET A 19 14.27 -1.58 22.10
C MET A 19 12.90 -1.00 21.81
N TYR A 20 12.87 0.16 21.16
CA TYR A 20 11.66 0.89 20.82
C TYR A 20 11.68 1.26 19.35
N TYR A 21 10.48 1.36 18.79
CA TYR A 21 10.24 1.73 17.41
C TYR A 21 9.16 2.79 17.38
N GLU A 22 9.24 3.67 16.38
CA GLU A 22 8.19 4.61 16.03
C GLU A 22 7.32 3.98 14.93
N ILE A 23 6.00 4.12 15.08
CA ILE A 23 5.01 3.73 14.08
C ILE A 23 4.17 4.96 13.76
N MET A 24 4.21 5.40 12.51
CA MET A 24 3.39 6.51 12.01
C MET A 24 2.39 6.02 10.98
N LEU A 25 1.20 6.63 10.94
CA LEU A 25 0.21 6.40 9.88
C LEU A 25 0.23 7.58 8.91
N GLU A 26 0.58 7.31 7.65
CA GLU A 26 0.56 8.29 6.56
C GLU A 26 -0.63 8.01 5.62
N GLN A 27 -1.18 9.05 5.00
CA GLN A 27 -2.25 8.92 4.01
C GLN A 27 -1.83 9.53 2.67
N LYS A 28 -2.10 8.84 1.56
CA LYS A 28 -1.86 9.31 0.20
C LYS A 28 -2.93 8.82 -0.77
N TRP A 29 -3.09 9.53 -1.88
CA TRP A 29 -3.85 9.05 -3.03
C TRP A 29 -2.87 8.43 -4.04
N GLU A 30 -3.05 7.16 -4.37
CA GLU A 30 -2.20 6.45 -5.33
C GLU A 30 -2.98 6.15 -6.61
N GLN A 31 -2.38 6.44 -7.76
CA GLN A 31 -3.02 6.20 -9.05
C GLN A 31 -3.04 4.69 -9.36
N ILE A 32 -4.23 4.18 -9.65
CA ILE A 32 -4.46 2.76 -9.99
C ILE A 32 -4.83 2.56 -11.46
N PHE A 33 -5.24 3.63 -12.15
CA PHE A 33 -5.56 3.60 -13.57
C PHE A 33 -5.38 4.99 -14.19
N SER A 34 -5.00 5.02 -15.47
CA SER A 34 -4.97 6.24 -16.28
C SER A 34 -5.39 5.94 -17.70
N CYS A 35 -6.09 6.87 -18.33
CA CYS A 35 -6.42 6.84 -19.75
C CYS A 35 -6.24 8.24 -20.33
N GLU A 36 -5.78 8.32 -21.57
CA GLU A 36 -5.68 9.57 -22.32
C GLU A 36 -6.65 9.49 -23.50
N ASN A 37 -7.20 10.64 -23.88
CA ASN A 37 -8.10 10.77 -25.02
C ASN A 37 -7.33 11.43 -26.17
N ASP A 38 -7.26 10.73 -27.29
CA ASP A 38 -6.67 11.21 -28.54
C ASP A 38 -7.72 11.81 -29.49
N GLY A 39 -8.93 12.08 -28.99
CA GLY A 39 -10.07 12.57 -29.75
C GLY A 39 -10.99 11.45 -30.26
N GLY A 40 -10.63 10.18 -30.05
CA GLY A 40 -11.44 9.01 -30.41
C GLY A 40 -12.27 8.43 -29.26
N VAL A 41 -11.98 8.79 -28.00
CA VAL A 41 -12.67 8.24 -26.84
C VAL A 41 -13.90 9.09 -26.53
N GLY A 42 -15.06 8.45 -26.39
CA GLY A 42 -16.29 9.12 -25.98
C GLY A 42 -16.20 9.70 -24.57
N ASN A 43 -17.31 10.25 -24.07
CA ASN A 43 -17.36 10.88 -22.75
C ASN A 43 -17.40 9.88 -21.58
N ALA A 44 -16.94 8.64 -21.78
CA ALA A 44 -16.97 7.60 -20.75
C ALA A 44 -15.70 6.76 -20.78
N VAL A 45 -15.18 6.45 -19.59
CA VAL A 45 -14.02 5.59 -19.38
C VAL A 45 -14.47 4.35 -18.60
N VAL A 46 -14.19 3.17 -19.15
CA VAL A 46 -14.37 1.90 -18.45
C VAL A 46 -13.11 1.62 -17.63
N LEU A 47 -13.27 1.56 -16.32
CA LEU A 47 -12.21 1.20 -15.39
C LEU A 47 -12.22 -0.29 -15.15
N ASP A 48 -11.05 -0.90 -15.28
CA ASP A 48 -10.80 -2.29 -14.93
C ASP A 48 -9.40 -2.41 -14.33
N ALA A 49 -9.32 -2.46 -13.00
CA ALA A 49 -8.05 -2.49 -12.27
C ALA A 49 -8.11 -3.45 -11.08
N ASP A 50 -7.08 -4.26 -10.93
CA ASP A 50 -6.86 -5.08 -9.74
C ASP A 50 -6.03 -4.30 -8.71
N VAL A 51 -6.56 -4.18 -7.50
CA VAL A 51 -5.90 -3.45 -6.39
C VAL A 51 -5.60 -4.41 -5.26
N LYS A 52 -4.33 -4.56 -4.92
CA LYS A 52 -3.88 -5.29 -3.71
C LYS A 52 -4.45 -4.60 -2.48
N LYS A 53 -5.02 -5.36 -1.54
CA LYS A 53 -5.57 -4.80 -0.29
C LYS A 53 -4.48 -4.38 0.69
N GLU A 54 -3.40 -5.15 0.72
CA GLU A 54 -2.27 -4.98 1.63
C GLU A 54 -0.97 -5.07 0.83
N VAL A 55 -0.01 -4.19 1.11
CA VAL A 55 1.33 -4.22 0.50
C VAL A 55 2.37 -3.97 1.58
N VAL A 56 3.34 -4.87 1.74
CA VAL A 56 4.46 -4.70 2.69
C VAL A 56 5.72 -4.42 1.89
N VAL A 57 6.51 -3.44 2.31
CA VAL A 57 7.76 -3.06 1.65
C VAL A 57 8.90 -3.04 2.67
N ILE A 58 9.99 -3.73 2.36
CA ILE A 58 11.21 -3.81 3.17
C ILE A 58 12.39 -3.43 2.27
N ASP A 59 13.18 -2.44 2.69
CA ASP A 59 14.32 -1.91 1.93
C ASP A 59 13.98 -1.49 0.48
N GLY A 60 12.75 -1.01 0.26
CA GLY A 60 12.26 -0.58 -1.06
C GLY A 60 11.70 -1.71 -1.94
N TRP A 61 11.72 -2.96 -1.46
CA TRP A 61 11.23 -4.12 -2.20
C TRP A 61 9.94 -4.66 -1.59
N GLU A 62 8.96 -4.98 -2.44
CA GLU A 62 7.72 -5.62 -1.98
C GLU A 62 8.06 -6.96 -1.33
N ALA A 63 7.61 -7.14 -0.09
CA ALA A 63 7.81 -8.34 0.67
C ALA A 63 6.68 -9.34 0.38
N VAL A 64 7.06 -10.61 0.26
CA VAL A 64 6.12 -11.71 0.24
C VAL A 64 5.79 -12.05 1.69
N ASP A 65 4.49 -12.15 1.99
CA ASP A 65 4.06 -12.67 3.28
C ASP A 65 4.22 -14.20 3.31
N ASP A 66 4.73 -14.74 4.41
CA ASP A 66 4.77 -16.18 4.62
C ASP A 66 3.47 -16.67 5.29
N ARG A 67 2.30 -16.17 4.85
CA ARG A 67 1.01 -16.52 5.48
C ARG A 67 0.60 -17.98 5.24
N ASN A 68 1.32 -18.72 4.41
CA ASN A 68 0.99 -20.11 4.08
C ASN A 68 1.51 -21.13 5.11
N ASP A 69 2.51 -20.78 5.92
CA ASP A 69 3.02 -21.65 6.99
C ASP A 69 3.11 -20.87 8.30
N ASP A 70 2.16 -21.16 9.18
CA ASP A 70 2.07 -20.87 10.63
C ASP A 70 2.67 -19.56 11.17
N VAL A 71 1.83 -18.79 11.88
CA VAL A 71 2.29 -17.79 12.84
C VAL A 71 3.16 -18.50 13.90
N VAL A 72 4.46 -18.61 13.65
CA VAL A 72 5.40 -19.23 14.59
C VAL A 72 5.61 -18.26 15.75
N ASP A 73 5.27 -18.70 16.95
CA ASP A 73 5.39 -17.92 18.20
C ASP A 73 4.68 -16.55 18.20
N GLY A 74 3.54 -16.43 17.52
CA GLY A 74 2.79 -15.17 17.49
C GLY A 74 3.43 -14.08 16.62
N VAL A 75 4.30 -14.45 15.68
CA VAL A 75 5.00 -13.51 14.77
C VAL A 75 4.69 -13.84 13.31
N LEU A 76 4.34 -12.82 12.53
CA LEU A 76 4.21 -12.87 11.08
C LEU A 76 5.52 -12.41 10.45
N TRP A 77 6.11 -13.26 9.62
CA TRP A 77 7.34 -12.96 8.91
C TRP A 77 7.07 -12.46 7.50
N PHE A 78 7.83 -11.44 7.11
CA PHE A 78 7.82 -10.83 5.80
C PHE A 78 9.21 -10.91 5.21
N ARG A 79 9.31 -11.40 3.98
CA ARG A 79 10.58 -11.60 3.28
C ARG A 79 10.60 -10.77 2.01
N SER A 80 11.62 -9.94 1.83
CA SER A 80 11.89 -9.26 0.58
C SER A 80 13.24 -9.67 0.00
N TYR A 81 13.38 -9.52 -1.32
CA TYR A 81 14.61 -9.80 -2.03
C TYR A 81 14.98 -8.56 -2.83
N SER A 82 16.19 -8.06 -2.60
CA SER A 82 16.76 -6.99 -3.43
C SER A 82 17.11 -7.49 -4.83
N ASN A 83 17.37 -6.57 -5.77
CA ASN A 83 17.86 -6.91 -7.11
C ASN A 83 19.12 -7.79 -7.11
N ASN A 84 19.94 -7.71 -6.06
CA ASN A 84 21.16 -8.51 -5.93
C ASN A 84 20.89 -9.89 -5.30
N GLY A 85 19.62 -10.26 -5.07
CA GLY A 85 19.21 -11.52 -4.46
C GLY A 85 19.43 -11.58 -2.94
N VAL A 86 19.85 -10.48 -2.30
CA VAL A 86 19.99 -10.42 -0.84
C VAL A 86 18.61 -10.40 -0.21
N GLU A 87 18.38 -11.37 0.67
CA GLU A 87 17.17 -11.54 1.45
C GLU A 87 17.17 -10.63 2.69
N THR A 88 16.05 -9.95 2.93
CA THR A 88 15.76 -9.28 4.20
C THR A 88 14.47 -9.86 4.79
N CYS A 89 14.51 -10.22 6.07
CA CYS A 89 13.35 -10.70 6.82
C CYS A 89 13.01 -9.77 7.98
N VAL A 90 11.73 -9.41 8.11
CA VAL A 90 11.21 -8.72 9.30
C VAL A 90 10.00 -9.47 9.84
N GLY A 91 10.00 -9.70 11.16
CA GLY A 91 8.89 -10.30 11.88
C GLY A 91 8.09 -9.23 12.64
N LEU A 92 6.77 -9.21 12.46
CA LEU A 92 5.85 -8.41 13.27
C LEU A 92 5.03 -9.33 14.18
N SER A 93 4.91 -8.98 15.45
CA SER A 93 3.97 -9.66 16.36
C SER A 93 2.54 -9.51 15.85
N SER A 94 1.76 -10.58 15.98
CA SER A 94 0.32 -10.61 15.67
C SER A 94 -0.42 -9.46 16.33
N ALA A 95 -0.08 -9.10 17.57
CA ALA A 95 -0.70 -7.98 18.28
C ALA A 95 -0.55 -6.64 17.54
N ILE A 96 0.60 -6.38 16.90
CA ILE A 96 0.79 -5.18 16.08
C ILE A 96 -0.05 -5.27 14.81
N VAL A 97 -0.02 -6.41 14.12
CA VAL A 97 -0.73 -6.59 12.85
C VAL A 97 -2.25 -6.48 13.05
N GLU A 98 -2.77 -7.12 14.08
CA GLU A 98 -4.18 -7.05 14.49
C GLU A 98 -4.58 -5.64 14.89
N ARG A 99 -3.73 -4.93 15.62
CA ARG A 99 -3.98 -3.53 15.99
C ARG A 99 -4.06 -2.61 14.77
N MET A 100 -3.15 -2.77 13.80
CA MET A 100 -3.21 -2.02 12.54
C MET A 100 -4.49 -2.33 11.78
N LYS A 101 -4.82 -3.62 11.60
CA LYS A 101 -6.06 -4.03 10.91
C LYS A 101 -7.30 -3.46 11.56
N TRP A 102 -7.39 -3.53 12.88
CA TRP A 102 -8.53 -2.97 13.62
C TRP A 102 -8.69 -1.46 13.41
N GLU A 103 -7.59 -0.70 13.39
CA GLU A 103 -7.64 0.74 13.11
C GLU A 103 -8.20 1.04 11.72
N GLN A 104 -7.84 0.21 10.72
CA GLN A 104 -8.30 0.35 9.34
C GLN A 104 -9.76 -0.10 9.17
N GLU A 105 -10.14 -1.22 9.79
CA GLU A 105 -11.49 -1.77 9.72
C GLU A 105 -12.53 -0.82 10.33
N ARG A 106 -12.16 -0.10 11.41
CA ARG A 106 -13.04 0.88 12.05
C ARG A 106 -13.42 2.05 11.12
N VAL A 107 -12.62 2.33 10.11
CA VAL A 107 -12.90 3.37 9.09
C VAL A 107 -13.42 2.79 7.77
N GLY A 108 -13.87 1.52 7.79
CA GLY A 108 -14.54 0.89 6.65
C GLY A 108 -13.62 0.10 5.73
N TRP A 109 -12.34 -0.07 6.07
CA TRP A 109 -11.47 -0.97 5.31
C TRP A 109 -11.96 -2.41 5.42
N LEU A 110 -12.20 -3.06 4.27
CA LEU A 110 -12.72 -4.42 4.21
C LEU A 110 -11.56 -5.42 4.17
N GLY A 111 -11.23 -5.94 5.35
CA GLY A 111 -10.40 -7.13 5.50
C GLY A 111 -10.99 -8.36 4.79
N GLY A 112 -10.21 -9.42 4.67
CA GLY A 112 -10.67 -10.69 4.09
C GLY A 112 -9.54 -11.60 3.64
N LYS A 113 -9.90 -12.80 3.18
CA LYS A 113 -8.92 -13.79 2.65
C LYS A 113 -8.38 -13.38 1.28
N GLU A 114 -9.19 -12.72 0.47
CA GLU A 114 -8.78 -12.22 -0.84
C GLU A 114 -7.74 -11.10 -0.70
N LYS A 115 -6.56 -11.30 -1.29
CA LYS A 115 -5.44 -10.35 -1.23
C LYS A 115 -5.61 -9.14 -2.15
N GLN A 116 -6.54 -9.20 -3.11
CA GLN A 116 -6.81 -8.14 -4.07
C GLN A 116 -8.31 -7.98 -4.32
N VAL A 117 -8.71 -6.82 -4.80
CA VAL A 117 -10.09 -6.50 -5.23
C VAL A 117 -10.04 -5.97 -6.65
N ARG A 118 -10.93 -6.46 -7.50
CA ARG A 118 -11.12 -5.90 -8.84
C ARG A 118 -12.09 -4.73 -8.79
N ILE A 119 -11.65 -3.58 -9.28
CA ILE A 119 -12.48 -2.39 -9.45
C ILE A 119 -12.94 -2.36 -10.90
N ASN A 120 -14.24 -2.59 -11.11
CA ASN A 120 -14.88 -2.47 -12.40
C ASN A 120 -16.02 -1.44 -12.31
N ARG A 121 -15.84 -0.28 -12.97
CA ARG A 121 -16.87 0.77 -13.02
C ARG A 121 -16.70 1.66 -14.24
N THR A 122 -17.76 2.37 -14.64
CA THR A 122 -17.69 3.35 -15.74
C THR A 122 -17.77 4.75 -15.18
N GLU A 123 -16.79 5.58 -15.53
CA GLU A 123 -16.73 7.00 -15.19
C GLU A 123 -17.19 7.81 -16.40
N LYS A 124 -18.07 8.78 -16.18
CA LYS A 124 -18.54 9.68 -17.24
C LYS A 124 -17.93 11.05 -17.04
N PHE A 125 -17.45 11.62 -18.13
CA PHE A 125 -17.01 12.99 -18.18
C PHE A 125 -18.25 13.90 -18.34
N GLU A 126 -18.43 14.82 -17.41
CA GLU A 126 -19.57 15.74 -17.36
C GLU A 126 -19.19 17.20 -17.70
N GLY A 127 -17.93 17.45 -18.07
CA GLY A 127 -17.47 18.77 -18.48
C GLY A 127 -17.98 19.18 -19.87
N THR A 128 -17.85 20.46 -20.19
CA THR A 128 -18.37 21.05 -21.43
C THR A 128 -17.40 20.96 -22.62
N ASN A 129 -16.10 20.88 -22.35
CA ASN A 129 -15.06 20.75 -23.38
C ASN A 129 -14.72 19.26 -23.62
N GLY A 130 -13.78 18.97 -24.53
CA GLY A 130 -13.15 17.65 -24.54
C GLY A 130 -12.38 17.40 -23.23
N TRP A 131 -12.16 16.13 -22.90
CA TRP A 131 -11.21 15.73 -21.85
C TRP A 131 -9.98 15.14 -22.51
N LYS A 132 -8.80 15.39 -21.94
CA LYS A 132 -7.50 14.91 -22.44
C LYS A 132 -6.98 13.72 -21.66
N LYS A 133 -7.18 13.72 -20.34
CA LYS A 133 -6.68 12.66 -19.45
C LYS A 133 -7.65 12.36 -18.33
N PHE A 134 -7.74 11.08 -17.99
CA PHE A 134 -8.43 10.59 -16.82
C PHE A 134 -7.45 9.82 -15.94
N GLY A 135 -7.50 10.07 -14.63
CA GLY A 135 -6.79 9.32 -13.61
C GLY A 135 -7.75 8.81 -12.54
N CYS A 136 -7.59 7.55 -12.15
CA CYS A 136 -8.32 6.95 -11.04
C CYS A 136 -7.34 6.67 -9.89
N TYR A 137 -7.70 7.08 -8.68
CA TYR A 137 -6.86 7.03 -7.50
C TYR A 137 -7.56 6.31 -6.37
N VAL A 138 -6.81 5.53 -5.60
CA VAL A 138 -7.28 4.88 -4.36
C VAL A 138 -6.64 5.55 -3.15
N LEU A 139 -7.37 5.67 -2.05
CA LEU A 139 -6.77 6.05 -0.77
C LEU A 139 -5.87 4.90 -0.28
N VAL A 140 -4.62 5.24 0.04
CA VAL A 140 -3.66 4.34 0.67
C VAL A 140 -3.29 4.91 2.03
N GLU A 141 -3.48 4.10 3.07
CA GLU A 141 -2.98 4.39 4.41
C GLU A 141 -1.76 3.51 4.70
N ARG A 142 -0.65 4.13 5.10
CA ARG A 142 0.66 3.49 5.21
C ARG A 142 1.18 3.58 6.64
N PHE A 143 1.31 2.45 7.30
CA PHE A 143 2.05 2.37 8.55
C PHE A 143 3.54 2.33 8.26
N VAL A 144 4.29 3.30 8.78
CA VAL A 144 5.73 3.45 8.61
C VAL A 144 6.42 3.09 9.92
N PHE A 145 7.22 2.02 9.89
CA PHE A 145 7.95 1.52 11.06
C PHE A 145 9.40 2.02 11.01
N LYS A 146 9.80 2.81 12.02
CA LYS A 146 11.15 3.37 12.13
C LYS A 146 11.83 2.94 13.42
N ARG A 147 13.14 2.74 13.35
CA ARG A 147 14.01 2.69 14.53
C ARG A 147 14.14 4.10 15.12
N LEU A 148 14.57 4.21 16.38
CA LEU A 148 14.76 5.51 17.04
C LEU A 148 15.82 6.40 16.36
N ASP A 149 16.75 5.82 15.63
CA ASP A 149 17.72 6.57 14.81
C ASP A 149 17.11 7.12 13.49
N GLY A 150 15.79 6.93 13.30
CA GLY A 150 15.04 7.39 12.13
C GLY A 150 15.12 6.44 10.93
N SER A 151 15.93 5.39 10.98
CA SER A 151 16.05 4.44 9.88
C SER A 151 14.78 3.60 9.71
N LEU A 152 14.40 3.37 8.45
CA LEU A 152 13.22 2.59 8.10
C LEU A 152 13.44 1.10 8.38
N VAL A 153 12.42 0.44 8.92
CA VAL A 153 12.36 -1.02 9.08
C VAL A 153 11.52 -1.63 7.96
N LEU A 154 10.25 -1.21 7.87
CA LEU A 154 9.33 -1.59 6.82
C LEU A 154 8.21 -0.56 6.69
N THR A 155 7.42 -0.68 5.63
CA THR A 155 6.10 -0.05 5.54
C THR A 155 5.02 -1.07 5.26
N TYR A 156 3.85 -0.88 5.86
CA TYR A 156 2.66 -1.71 5.67
C TYR A 156 1.52 -0.82 5.16
N GLU A 157 1.14 -1.00 3.91
CA GLU A 157 0.10 -0.23 3.24
C GLU A 157 -1.23 -0.99 3.25
N PHE A 158 -2.31 -0.26 3.52
CA PHE A 158 -3.69 -0.67 3.37
C PHE A 158 -4.33 0.17 2.26
N ARG A 159 -4.83 -0.49 1.21
CA ARG A 159 -5.50 0.18 0.09
C ARG A 159 -7.01 0.10 0.27
N HIS A 160 -7.65 1.27 0.32
CA HIS A 160 -9.07 1.41 0.58
C HIS A 160 -9.85 1.41 -0.72
N ALA A 161 -10.09 0.23 -1.31
CA ALA A 161 -10.80 0.09 -2.59
C ALA A 161 -12.26 0.62 -2.58
N HIS A 162 -12.81 0.96 -1.41
CA HIS A 162 -14.09 1.66 -1.28
C HIS A 162 -13.95 3.19 -1.34
N GLN A 163 -12.73 3.72 -1.24
CA GLN A 163 -12.40 5.14 -1.33
C GLN A 163 -11.58 5.41 -2.59
N ILE A 164 -12.29 5.67 -3.68
CA ILE A 164 -11.71 5.89 -5.00
C ILE A 164 -12.12 7.27 -5.51
N ARG A 165 -11.17 8.00 -6.13
CA ARG A 165 -11.41 9.30 -6.78
C ARG A 165 -11.03 9.24 -8.25
N GLY A 166 -11.91 9.74 -9.11
CA GLY A 166 -11.60 10.06 -10.49
C GLY A 166 -11.13 11.51 -10.60
N LYS A 167 -10.18 11.78 -11.49
CA LYS A 167 -9.72 13.13 -11.85
C LYS A 167 -9.65 13.24 -13.37
N TRP A 168 -10.27 14.28 -13.90
CA TRP A 168 -10.24 14.61 -15.32
C TRP A 168 -9.33 15.81 -15.55
N GLU A 169 -8.59 15.79 -16.65
CA GLU A 169 -7.91 16.96 -17.22
C GLU A 169 -8.65 17.34 -18.50
N GLU A 170 -9.12 18.58 -18.57
CA GLU A 170 -9.88 19.10 -19.71
C GLU A 170 -8.95 19.60 -20.82
N GLU A 171 -9.46 19.58 -22.05
CA GLU A 171 -8.84 20.33 -23.14
C GLU A 171 -9.05 21.83 -22.91
N VAL A 172 -7.95 22.57 -22.80
CA VAL A 172 -7.97 24.02 -22.76
C VAL A 172 -8.04 24.52 -24.20
N LEU A 173 -9.20 25.02 -24.62
CA LEU A 173 -9.31 25.78 -25.86
C LEU A 173 -8.66 27.16 -25.62
N LEU A 174 -7.47 27.36 -26.17
CA LEU A 174 -6.90 28.70 -26.30
C LEU A 174 -7.77 29.45 -27.33
N LEU A 175 -8.48 30.48 -26.88
CA LEU A 175 -9.14 31.41 -27.78
C LEU A 175 -8.04 32.28 -28.43
N GLU A 176 -7.77 32.05 -29.71
CA GLU A 176 -7.02 32.96 -30.60
C GLU A 176 -7.95 34.04 -31.17
#